data_AF-A0A7C6T8T1-F1
#
_entry.id   AF-A0A7C6T8T1-F1
#
_cell.length_a   1.000
_cell.length_b   1.000
_cell.length_c   1.000
_cell.angle_alpha   90.00
_cell.angle_beta   90.00
_cell.angle_gamma   90.00
#
_symmetry.space_group_name_H-M   'P 1'
#
loop_
_entity.id
_entity.type
_entity.pdbx_description
1 polymer ?
#
loop_
_entity_poly.entity_id
_entity_poly.type
_entity_poly.pdbx_seq_one_letter_code
_entity_poly.pdbx_strand_id
1 'polypeptide(L)'
;MEHQPLLRRGLVVVGMLAGCLLAGCRDGGGIATGSRAAPATRPSGNAPARSGADALPLAERLRAPEGFRVEQVAEGLEGVRLLAFSPDGRLFATQPRSGRVTLVPIGEGAPTPWATGLNRPHGIAFHEGFLYVAETDAIARWPYRPGAHRAPGAPRRIA
;
A
#
# COMPACT_ATOMS: atom_id res chain seq x y z
N MET A 1 -16.16 2.13 43.78
CA MET A 1 -14.71 2.18 43.51
C MET A 1 -14.54 2.44 42.03
N GLU A 2 -14.62 3.72 41.67
CA GLU A 2 -14.26 4.26 40.36
C GLU A 2 -12.76 4.08 40.14
N HIS A 3 -12.37 3.62 38.94
CA HIS A 3 -11.07 3.96 38.37
C HIS A 3 -11.16 3.94 36.84
N GLN A 4 -11.43 5.13 36.29
CA GLN A 4 -10.79 5.63 35.07
C GLN A 4 -10.09 6.95 35.47
N PRO A 5 -9.26 7.61 34.64
CA PRO A 5 -8.63 7.23 33.37
C PRO A 5 -7.12 7.54 33.35
N LEU A 6 -6.37 7.11 32.32
CA LEU A 6 -5.19 7.84 31.88
C LEU A 6 -5.13 7.88 30.35
N LEU A 7 -5.70 8.96 29.80
CA LEU A 7 -5.43 9.44 28.44
C LEU A 7 -3.93 9.74 28.32
N ARG A 8 -3.23 9.02 27.43
CA ARG A 8 -1.94 9.49 26.88
C ARG A 8 -2.19 10.05 25.49
N ARG A 9 -2.43 11.36 25.44
CA ARG A 9 -2.43 12.17 24.21
C ARG A 9 -0.97 12.28 23.73
N GLY A 10 -0.61 11.49 22.72
CA GLY A 10 0.66 11.60 22.01
C GLY A 10 0.57 12.67 20.92
N LEU A 11 1.35 13.73 21.09
CA LEU A 11 1.60 14.83 20.18
C LEU A 11 2.33 14.34 18.91
N VAL A 12 1.80 14.60 17.72
CA VAL A 12 2.48 14.36 16.43
C VAL A 12 3.09 15.68 15.96
N VAL A 13 4.42 15.75 15.88
CA VAL A 13 5.16 16.86 15.27
C VAL A 13 5.39 16.53 13.80
N VAL A 14 4.79 17.29 12.89
CA VAL A 14 5.02 17.21 11.44
C VAL A 14 6.13 18.20 11.08
N GLY A 15 7.33 17.69 10.82
CA GLY A 15 8.45 18.46 10.28
C GLY A 15 8.38 18.54 8.76
N MET A 16 7.90 19.67 8.25
CA MET A 16 7.89 20.02 6.82
C MET A 16 9.25 20.64 6.48
N LEU A 17 10.10 19.93 5.74
CA LEU A 17 11.31 20.50 5.13
C LEU A 17 11.13 20.57 3.62
N ALA A 18 10.82 21.78 3.18
CA ALA A 18 10.83 22.22 1.81
C ALA A 18 12.25 22.64 1.39
N GLY A 19 12.58 22.38 0.13
CA GLY A 19 13.54 23.18 -0.62
C GLY A 19 14.95 22.60 -0.75
N CYS A 20 15.31 22.18 -1.97
CA CYS A 20 16.33 22.90 -2.73
C CYS A 20 16.31 22.41 -4.19
N LEU A 21 15.71 23.25 -5.04
CA LEU A 21 15.76 23.16 -6.49
C LEU A 21 17.04 23.89 -6.92
N LEU A 22 18.01 23.19 -7.50
CA LEU A 22 19.07 23.84 -8.27
C LEU A 22 19.33 23.10 -9.57
N ALA A 23 19.30 23.91 -10.61
CA ALA A 23 19.39 23.57 -12.01
C ALA A 23 20.84 23.39 -12.47
N GLY A 24 20.99 22.58 -13.52
CA GLY A 24 21.83 22.94 -14.67
C GLY A 24 23.25 22.40 -14.67
N CYS A 25 23.52 21.50 -15.62
CA CYS A 25 24.67 21.60 -16.51
C CYS A 25 24.25 21.10 -17.90
N ARG A 26 24.53 21.93 -18.90
CA ARG A 26 24.33 21.75 -20.35
C ARG A 26 25.65 21.29 -20.97
N ASP A 27 25.58 20.99 -22.28
CA ASP A 27 26.64 20.62 -23.23
C ASP A 27 26.87 19.10 -23.35
N GLY A 28 26.88 18.49 -24.53
CA GLY A 28 26.82 18.99 -25.90
C GLY A 28 27.61 18.03 -26.80
N GLY A 29 27.01 17.58 -27.90
CA GLY A 29 27.74 17.10 -29.09
C GLY A 29 27.76 15.60 -29.37
N GLY A 30 27.42 15.23 -30.61
CA GLY A 30 28.02 14.09 -31.31
C GLY A 30 27.08 12.99 -31.82
N ILE A 31 26.55 13.21 -33.03
CA ILE A 31 25.86 12.22 -33.87
C ILE A 31 26.78 11.07 -34.31
N ALA A 32 26.34 9.83 -34.16
CA ALA A 32 26.93 8.65 -34.82
C ALA A 32 25.86 7.87 -35.59
N THR A 33 26.13 7.74 -36.88
CA THR A 33 25.34 7.13 -37.94
C THR A 33 25.20 5.61 -37.78
N GLY A 34 23.97 5.12 -37.92
CA GLY A 34 23.62 3.88 -38.61
C GLY A 34 24.18 2.55 -38.11
N SER A 35 23.36 1.80 -37.36
CA SER A 35 23.31 0.34 -37.53
C SER A 35 21.90 -0.17 -37.30
N ARG A 36 21.28 -0.65 -38.38
CA ARG A 36 19.97 -1.30 -38.39
C ARG A 36 20.14 -2.73 -37.87
N ALA A 37 20.05 -2.89 -36.56
CA ALA A 37 19.87 -4.19 -35.92
C ALA A 37 18.37 -4.51 -35.84
N ALA A 38 17.97 -5.68 -36.34
CA ALA A 38 16.61 -6.20 -36.29
C ALA A 38 16.08 -6.28 -34.84
N PRO A 39 14.76 -6.14 -34.60
CA PRO A 39 14.22 -6.27 -33.25
C PRO A 39 14.34 -7.73 -32.81
N ALA A 40 15.32 -8.02 -31.96
CA ALA A 40 15.32 -9.24 -31.17
C ALA A 40 14.15 -9.14 -30.19
N THR A 41 13.13 -9.97 -30.39
CA THR A 41 12.02 -10.16 -29.46
C THR A 41 12.60 -10.68 -28.14
N ARG A 42 12.98 -9.78 -27.24
CA ARG A 42 13.25 -10.16 -25.85
C ARG A 42 11.93 -10.65 -25.28
N PRO A 43 11.84 -11.87 -24.72
CA PRO A 43 10.71 -12.21 -23.89
C PRO A 43 10.68 -11.17 -22.76
N SER A 44 9.61 -10.35 -22.74
CA SER A 44 9.31 -9.43 -21.65
C SER A 44 8.87 -10.26 -20.45
N GLY A 45 9.83 -10.99 -19.86
CA GLY A 45 9.69 -11.61 -18.56
C GLY A 45 9.88 -10.55 -17.50
N ASN A 46 8.79 -9.91 -17.09
CA ASN A 46 8.70 -9.09 -15.89
C ASN A 46 8.60 -9.93 -14.61
N ALA A 47 9.23 -11.11 -14.61
CA ALA A 47 9.49 -11.84 -13.37
C ALA A 47 10.50 -11.02 -12.56
N PRO A 48 10.24 -10.72 -11.27
CA PRO A 48 11.24 -10.08 -10.45
C PRO A 48 12.46 -10.99 -10.43
N ALA A 49 13.60 -10.46 -10.87
CA ALA A 49 14.88 -11.14 -10.66
C ALA A 49 15.05 -11.24 -9.15
N ARG A 50 14.82 -12.45 -8.60
CA ARG A 50 15.06 -12.74 -7.19
C ARG A 50 16.54 -12.55 -6.97
N SER A 51 16.89 -11.46 -6.30
CA SER A 51 18.26 -11.16 -5.94
C SER A 51 18.70 -12.16 -4.88
N GLY A 52 20.00 -12.46 -4.77
CA GLY A 52 20.49 -13.32 -3.68
C GLY A 52 20.13 -12.81 -2.28
N ALA A 53 19.81 -11.52 -2.14
CA ALA A 53 19.29 -10.92 -0.92
C ALA A 53 17.89 -11.43 -0.53
N ASP A 54 17.09 -11.96 -1.47
CA ASP A 54 15.78 -12.55 -1.16
C ASP A 54 15.87 -13.93 -0.48
N ALA A 55 17.07 -14.51 -0.40
CA ALA A 55 17.29 -15.80 0.24
C ALA A 55 17.48 -15.73 1.76
N LEU A 56 17.82 -14.55 2.31
CA LEU A 56 17.94 -14.36 3.76
C LEU A 56 16.56 -14.12 4.40
N PRO A 57 16.32 -14.58 5.64
CA PRO A 57 15.13 -14.20 6.40
C PRO A 57 14.92 -12.69 6.40
N LEU A 58 13.67 -12.22 6.29
CA LEU A 58 13.34 -10.79 6.18
C LEU A 58 13.96 -9.95 7.31
N ALA A 59 14.00 -10.51 8.52
CA ALA A 59 14.58 -9.88 9.72
C ALA A 59 16.08 -9.59 9.58
N GLU A 60 16.83 -10.35 8.78
CA GLU A 60 18.26 -10.14 8.57
C GLU A 60 18.52 -9.05 7.50
N ARG A 61 17.50 -8.73 6.70
CA ARG A 61 17.57 -7.75 5.61
C ARG A 61 17.11 -6.36 6.03
N LEU A 62 16.34 -6.26 7.10
CA LEU A 62 15.74 -5.02 7.60
C LEU A 62 16.33 -4.67 8.97
N ARG A 63 16.73 -3.42 9.15
CA ARG A 63 17.19 -2.90 10.45
C ARG A 63 16.12 -2.02 11.07
N ALA A 64 15.72 -2.35 12.29
CA ALA A 64 14.87 -1.50 13.11
C ALA A 64 15.73 -0.59 14.01
N PRO A 65 15.27 0.64 14.33
CA PRO A 65 15.85 1.42 15.42
C PRO A 65 15.78 0.68 16.77
N GLU A 66 16.59 1.09 17.74
CA GLU A 66 16.56 0.51 19.08
C GLU A 66 15.16 0.61 19.71
N GLY A 67 14.73 -0.47 20.36
CA GLY A 67 13.38 -0.59 20.94
C GLY A 67 12.27 -0.96 19.94
N PHE A 68 12.57 -1.08 18.65
CA PHE A 68 11.62 -1.52 17.61
C PHE A 68 11.98 -2.89 17.05
N ARG A 69 10.98 -3.60 16.53
CA ARG A 69 11.15 -4.86 15.80
C ARG A 69 10.36 -4.82 14.50
N VAL A 70 10.86 -5.51 13.49
CA VAL A 70 10.18 -5.67 12.19
C VAL A 70 9.81 -7.14 12.02
N GLU A 71 8.54 -7.39 11.74
CA GLU A 71 7.99 -8.74 11.55
C GLU A 71 7.22 -8.80 10.25
N GLN A 72 7.29 -9.94 9.56
CA GLN A 72 6.44 -10.20 8.40
C GLN A 72 5.03 -10.53 8.87
N VAL A 73 4.06 -9.69 8.53
CA VAL A 73 2.64 -9.90 8.88
C VAL A 73 1.85 -10.65 7.81
N ALA A 74 2.27 -10.55 6.54
CA ALA A 74 1.65 -11.24 5.41
C ALA A 74 2.61 -11.26 4.22
N GLU A 75 2.41 -12.24 3.33
CA GLU A 75 3.12 -12.36 2.05
C GLU A 75 2.14 -12.71 0.92
N GLY A 76 2.64 -12.78 -0.32
CA GLY A 76 1.82 -13.12 -1.50
C GLY A 76 0.80 -12.05 -1.92
N LEU A 77 0.89 -10.84 -1.35
CA LEU A 77 0.04 -9.70 -1.71
C LEU A 77 0.67 -8.89 -2.85
N GLU A 78 0.12 -9.02 -4.05
CA GLU A 78 0.63 -8.27 -5.19
C GLU A 78 0.16 -6.82 -5.20
N GLY A 79 1.10 -5.89 -5.39
CA GLY A 79 0.80 -4.50 -5.67
C GLY A 79 0.06 -3.75 -4.57
N VAL A 80 0.29 -4.10 -3.30
CA VAL A 80 -0.24 -3.33 -2.15
C VAL A 80 0.20 -1.88 -2.26
N ARG A 81 -0.74 -0.95 -2.04
CA ARG A 81 -0.48 0.49 -2.19
C ARG A 81 -0.67 1.29 -0.91
N LEU A 82 -1.80 1.11 -0.22
CA LEU A 82 -2.09 1.82 1.03
C LEU A 82 -2.65 0.83 2.05
N LEU A 83 -2.35 1.11 3.32
CA LEU A 83 -2.84 0.37 4.48
C LEU A 83 -3.71 1.28 5.36
N ALA A 84 -4.76 0.72 5.94
CA ALA A 84 -5.56 1.42 6.95
C ALA A 84 -6.06 0.44 8.01
N PHE A 85 -6.01 0.88 9.27
CA PHE A 85 -6.69 0.20 10.35
C PHE A 85 -8.17 0.60 10.36
N SER A 86 -9.05 -0.40 10.46
CA SER A 86 -10.45 -0.16 10.75
C SER A 86 -10.66 0.25 12.21
N PRO A 87 -11.82 0.83 12.57
CA PRO A 87 -12.12 1.23 13.94
C PRO A 87 -12.08 0.08 14.97
N ASP A 88 -12.27 -1.16 14.53
CA ASP A 88 -12.14 -2.39 15.32
C ASP A 88 -10.73 -3.02 15.25
N GLY A 89 -9.73 -2.27 14.75
CA GLY A 89 -8.30 -2.64 14.82
C GLY A 89 -7.82 -3.63 13.76
N ARG A 90 -8.59 -3.87 12.69
CA ARG A 90 -8.22 -4.82 11.63
C ARG A 90 -7.49 -4.09 10.51
N LEU A 91 -6.53 -4.75 9.88
CA LEU A 91 -5.73 -4.15 8.83
C LEU A 91 -6.34 -4.39 7.44
N PHE A 92 -6.51 -3.32 6.68
CA PHE A 92 -6.97 -3.33 5.30
C PHE A 92 -5.84 -2.87 4.37
N ALA A 93 -5.77 -3.46 3.19
CA ALA A 93 -4.80 -3.14 2.15
C ALA A 93 -5.50 -2.89 0.80
N THR A 94 -5.16 -1.80 0.12
CA THR A 94 -5.57 -1.56 -1.27
C THR A 94 -4.59 -2.21 -2.24
N GLN A 95 -5.11 -2.84 -3.30
CA GLN A 95 -4.33 -3.44 -4.37
C GLN A 95 -4.86 -2.94 -5.73
N PRO A 96 -4.33 -1.79 -6.24
CA PRO A 96 -4.88 -1.12 -7.42
C PRO A 96 -4.91 -2.02 -8.66
N ARG A 97 -3.83 -2.74 -8.95
CA ARG A 97 -3.75 -3.56 -10.17
C ARG A 97 -4.72 -4.72 -10.19
N SER A 98 -5.02 -5.31 -9.02
CA SER A 98 -5.99 -6.40 -8.92
C SER A 98 -7.43 -5.92 -8.74
N GLY A 99 -7.65 -4.62 -8.51
CA GLY A 99 -8.99 -4.07 -8.26
C GLY A 99 -9.59 -4.57 -6.94
N ARG A 100 -8.78 -4.66 -5.87
CA ARG A 100 -9.21 -5.25 -4.58
C ARG A 100 -8.87 -4.39 -3.38
N VAL A 101 -9.69 -4.55 -2.34
CA VAL A 101 -9.36 -4.24 -0.96
C VAL A 101 -9.32 -5.56 -0.19
N THR A 102 -8.24 -5.79 0.53
CA THR A 102 -7.93 -7.06 1.18
C THR A 102 -7.82 -6.85 2.69
N LEU A 103 -8.44 -7.75 3.46
CA LEU A 103 -8.20 -7.89 4.89
C LEU A 103 -6.89 -8.62 5.10
N VAL A 104 -6.02 -8.03 5.90
CA VAL A 104 -4.72 -8.58 6.27
C VAL A 104 -4.78 -8.95 7.76
N PRO A 105 -4.80 -10.24 8.11
CA PRO A 105 -4.74 -10.63 9.51
C PRO A 105 -3.38 -10.23 10.10
N ILE A 106 -3.39 -9.77 11.35
CA ILE A 106 -2.16 -9.57 12.13
C ILE A 106 -2.06 -10.75 13.09
N GLY A 107 -1.04 -11.57 12.94
CA GLY A 107 -0.91 -12.86 13.62
C GLY A 107 -1.22 -14.01 12.66
N GLU A 108 -2.07 -14.94 13.07
CA GLU A 108 -2.42 -16.11 12.27
C GLU A 108 -3.53 -15.83 11.25
N GLY A 109 -3.42 -16.48 10.09
CA GLY A 109 -4.43 -16.44 9.03
C GLY A 109 -3.88 -15.96 7.70
N ALA A 110 -4.65 -16.17 6.64
CA ALA A 110 -4.31 -15.72 5.30
C ALA A 110 -5.03 -14.41 4.95
N PRO A 111 -4.41 -13.52 4.15
CA PRO A 111 -5.11 -12.37 3.61
C PRO A 111 -6.33 -12.78 2.78
N THR A 112 -7.45 -12.08 2.96
CA THR A 112 -8.71 -12.41 2.27
C THR A 112 -9.31 -11.17 1.60
N PRO A 113 -9.87 -11.29 0.39
CA PRO A 113 -10.49 -10.16 -0.28
C PRO A 113 -11.75 -9.71 0.47
N TRP A 114 -11.81 -8.43 0.84
CA TRP A 114 -12.98 -7.81 1.46
C TRP A 114 -13.90 -7.18 0.41
N ALA A 115 -13.32 -6.49 -0.58
CA ALA A 115 -14.01 -5.99 -1.76
C ALA A 115 -13.19 -6.27 -3.03
N THR A 116 -13.87 -6.50 -4.14
CA THR A 116 -13.29 -6.81 -5.45
C THR A 116 -14.05 -6.07 -6.56
N GLY A 117 -13.50 -6.07 -7.77
CA GLY A 117 -14.14 -5.41 -8.93
C GLY A 117 -14.02 -3.89 -8.90
N LEU A 118 -13.02 -3.37 -8.20
CA LEU A 118 -12.78 -1.94 -8.00
C LEU A 118 -11.89 -1.37 -9.12
N ASN A 119 -12.14 -0.14 -9.54
CA ASN A 119 -11.34 0.54 -10.56
C ASN A 119 -10.05 1.16 -9.96
N ARG A 120 -9.00 0.35 -9.90
CA ARG A 120 -7.68 0.77 -9.38
C ARG A 120 -7.78 1.46 -8.00
N PRO A 121 -8.29 0.76 -6.98
CA PRO A 121 -8.44 1.31 -5.64
C PRO A 121 -7.07 1.69 -5.07
N HIS A 122 -6.91 2.93 -4.64
CA HIS A 122 -5.62 3.48 -4.20
C HIS A 122 -5.71 4.01 -2.76
N GLY A 123 -6.47 5.08 -2.55
CA GLY A 123 -6.73 5.63 -1.22
C GLY A 123 -7.75 4.80 -0.44
N ILE A 124 -7.58 4.70 0.88
CA ILE A 124 -8.53 4.02 1.79
C ILE A 124 -8.60 4.78 3.11
N ALA A 125 -9.81 4.98 3.63
CA ALA A 125 -10.03 5.62 4.93
C ALA A 125 -11.33 5.17 5.57
N PHE A 126 -11.32 5.08 6.91
CA PHE A 126 -12.52 4.90 7.71
C PHE A 126 -12.93 6.23 8.32
N HIS A 127 -14.21 6.60 8.18
CA HIS A 127 -14.73 7.84 8.71
C HIS A 127 -16.25 7.74 8.94
N GLU A 128 -16.72 8.18 10.11
CA GLU A 128 -18.16 8.26 10.46
C GLU A 128 -18.96 6.97 10.19
N GLY A 129 -18.37 5.80 10.46
CA GLY A 129 -19.04 4.51 10.24
C GLY A 129 -19.06 4.04 8.79
N PHE A 130 -18.27 4.66 7.90
CA PHE A 130 -18.10 4.25 6.51
C PHE A 130 -16.65 3.91 6.20
N LEU A 131 -16.47 3.01 5.22
CA LEU A 131 -15.22 2.82 4.50
C LEU A 131 -15.30 3.58 3.18
N TYR A 132 -14.30 4.41 2.92
CA TYR A 132 -14.09 5.12 1.68
C TYR A 132 -12.88 4.55 0.95
N VAL A 133 -13.02 4.33 -0.35
CA VAL A 133 -11.94 3.88 -1.23
C VAL A 133 -11.90 4.82 -2.43
N ALA A 134 -10.77 5.47 -2.63
CA ALA A 134 -10.53 6.30 -3.81
C ALA A 134 -10.12 5.41 -4.98
N GLU A 135 -10.95 5.39 -6.01
CA GLU A 135 -10.70 4.77 -7.30
C GLU A 135 -10.21 5.82 -8.31
N THR A 136 -9.86 5.38 -9.51
CA THR A 136 -9.38 6.31 -10.56
C THR A 136 -10.46 7.30 -11.00
N ASP A 137 -11.73 6.87 -10.99
CA ASP A 137 -12.87 7.59 -11.55
C ASP A 137 -13.90 8.03 -10.51
N ALA A 138 -13.81 7.55 -9.27
CA ALA A 138 -14.81 7.82 -8.26
C ALA A 138 -14.30 7.56 -6.84
N ILE A 139 -15.08 7.97 -5.84
CA ILE A 139 -14.94 7.48 -4.47
C ILE A 139 -16.03 6.44 -4.22
N ALA A 140 -15.61 5.21 -3.94
CA ALA A 140 -16.48 4.13 -3.50
C ALA A 140 -16.69 4.21 -1.99
N ARG A 141 -17.95 4.11 -1.55
CA ARG A 141 -18.33 4.17 -0.13
C ARG A 141 -19.21 2.99 0.26
N TRP A 142 -18.89 2.36 1.40
CA TRP A 142 -19.74 1.37 2.07
C TRP A 142 -19.95 1.73 3.53
N PRO A 143 -21.11 1.43 4.13
CA PRO A 143 -21.22 1.38 5.58
C PRO A 143 -20.28 0.28 6.11
N TYR A 144 -19.55 0.58 7.18
CA TYR A 144 -18.67 -0.37 7.83
C TYR A 144 -19.28 -0.88 9.12
N ARG A 145 -19.26 -2.20 9.30
CA ARG A 145 -19.62 -2.85 10.57
C ARG A 145 -18.38 -3.57 11.10
N PRO A 146 -18.01 -3.37 12.37
CA PRO A 146 -16.98 -4.17 13.02
C PRO A 146 -17.17 -5.67 12.77
N GLY A 147 -16.07 -6.38 12.51
CA GLY A 147 -16.10 -7.81 12.19
C GLY A 147 -16.59 -8.17 10.78
N ALA A 148 -16.99 -7.22 9.92
CA ALA A 148 -17.41 -7.55 8.55
C ALA A 148 -16.24 -8.13 7.74
N HIS A 149 -16.39 -9.36 7.23
CA HIS A 149 -15.36 -10.04 6.42
C HIS A 149 -15.47 -9.75 4.92
N ARG A 150 -16.57 -9.16 4.46
CA ARG A 150 -16.76 -8.68 3.10
C ARG A 150 -17.55 -7.39 3.09
N ALA A 151 -17.46 -6.65 1.98
CA ALA A 151 -18.32 -5.51 1.72
C ALA A 151 -19.81 -5.92 1.73
N PRO A 152 -20.72 -5.09 2.26
CA PRO A 152 -22.14 -5.41 2.39
C PRO A 152 -22.93 -5.39 1.06
N GLY A 153 -22.25 -5.25 -0.08
CA GLY A 153 -22.85 -5.14 -1.40
C GLY A 153 -22.05 -4.21 -2.32
N ALA A 154 -22.70 -3.69 -3.36
CA ALA A 154 -22.11 -2.69 -4.25
C ALA A 154 -21.83 -1.36 -3.51
N PRO A 155 -20.73 -0.66 -3.83
CA PRO A 155 -20.45 0.65 -3.24
C PRO A 155 -21.43 1.69 -3.75
N ARG A 156 -21.67 2.71 -2.92
CA ARG A 156 -22.16 3.99 -3.43
C ARG A 156 -21.00 4.77 -4.02
N ARG A 157 -21.15 5.27 -5.25
CA ARG A 157 -20.24 6.23 -5.88
C ARG A 157 -20.65 7.65 -5.47
N ILE A 158 -19.72 8.45 -4.94
CA ILE A 158 -20.05 9.77 -4.37
C ILE A 158 -19.28 10.94 -4.98
N ALA A 159 -18.38 10.68 -5.91
CA ALA A 159 -17.65 11.65 -6.72
C ALA A 159 -17.42 11.00 -8.09
#